data_AF-A0A2V9KVE8-F1
#
_entry.id   AF-A0A2V9KVE8-F1
#
_cell.length_a   1.000
_cell.length_b   1.000
_cell.length_c   1.000
_cell.angle_alpha   90.00
_cell.angle_beta   90.00
_cell.angle_gamma   90.00
#
_symmetry.space_group_name_H-M   'P 1'
#
loop_
_entity.id
_entity.type
_entity.pdbx_description
1 polymer ?
#
loop_
_entity_poly.entity_id
_entity_poly.type
_entity_poly.pdbx_seq_one_letter_code
_entity_poly.pdbx_strand_id
1 'polypeptide(L)'
;MKRSFYFNREYLEESLPRDSRGYVGTFTALAASPDDVPKIEAAVDGQFRNSPVQTKTETQSAFGLSFLAFLGNVKLILLGVSSAVTFTILLVSANTIAMSVRERVREVGVLKTLGYTSGTILAIIVGEAVTISLVGALLGLGLATLMTSAVRSMPTFNAQLETLTIQPSVAALCLLVAAMIGLISAFVPAFGASRISIVEALRSDE
;
A
#
# COMPACT_ATOMS: atom_id res chain seq x y z
N MET A 1 20.62 -12.86 14.48
CA MET A 1 21.17 -14.13 14.95
C MET A 1 20.01 -14.99 15.46
N LYS A 2 19.95 -16.24 14.98
CA LYS A 2 18.84 -17.21 15.05
C LYS A 2 18.37 -17.48 16.49
N ARG A 3 17.09 -17.22 16.80
CA ARG A 3 16.41 -17.88 17.94
C ARG A 3 15.82 -19.19 17.42
N SER A 4 16.64 -20.23 17.38
CA SER A 4 16.17 -21.60 17.17
C SER A 4 15.94 -22.20 18.55
N PHE A 5 14.68 -22.46 18.89
CA PHE A 5 14.32 -23.17 20.11
C PHE A 5 14.24 -24.65 19.79
N TYR A 6 14.98 -25.46 20.54
CA TYR A 6 14.95 -26.91 20.42
C TYR A 6 14.07 -27.43 21.54
N PHE A 7 13.03 -28.18 21.18
CA PHE A 7 12.11 -28.81 22.11
C PHE A 7 12.23 -30.32 21.99
N ASN A 8 11.99 -31.02 23.08
CA ASN A 8 11.75 -32.45 23.00
C ASN A 8 10.41 -32.67 22.27
N ARG A 9 10.44 -33.50 21.21
CA ARG A 9 9.29 -33.72 20.32
C ARG A 9 8.09 -34.31 21.05
N GLU A 10 8.32 -35.28 21.93
CA GLU A 10 7.28 -36.00 22.67
C GLU A 10 6.53 -35.05 23.60
N TYR A 11 7.27 -34.22 24.34
CA TYR A 11 6.70 -33.16 25.17
C TYR A 11 5.94 -32.09 24.37
N LEU A 12 6.45 -31.69 23.21
CA LEU A 12 5.78 -30.71 22.36
C LEU A 12 4.45 -31.25 21.83
N GLU A 13 4.43 -32.49 21.34
CA GLU A 13 3.23 -33.16 20.85
C GLU A 13 2.19 -33.37 21.97
N GLU A 14 2.63 -33.68 23.19
CA GLU A 14 1.73 -33.82 24.34
C GLU A 14 1.09 -32.48 24.74
N SER A 15 1.84 -31.38 24.61
CA SER A 15 1.35 -30.01 24.91
C SER A 15 0.40 -29.43 23.86
N LEU A 16 0.36 -29.99 22.65
CA LEU A 16 -0.47 -29.50 21.54
C LEU A 16 -1.90 -30.08 21.59
N PRO A 17 -2.92 -29.31 21.12
CA PRO A 17 -4.28 -29.82 20.89
C PRO A 17 -4.26 -31.07 20.02
N ARG A 18 -5.17 -32.02 20.25
CA ARG A 18 -5.18 -33.33 19.55
C ARG A 18 -5.17 -33.21 18.02
N ASP A 19 -5.79 -32.17 17.47
CA ASP A 19 -5.87 -31.93 16.02
C ASP A 19 -4.57 -31.40 15.41
N SER A 20 -3.63 -30.89 16.23
CA SER A 20 -2.35 -30.32 15.79
C SER A 20 -1.17 -31.27 15.96
N ARG A 21 -1.39 -32.49 16.48
CA ARG A 21 -0.33 -33.48 16.74
C ARG A 21 0.11 -34.16 15.44
N GLY A 22 1.40 -34.48 15.33
CA GLY A 22 1.95 -35.22 14.19
C GLY A 22 2.18 -34.42 12.91
N TYR A 23 1.87 -33.13 12.89
CA TYR A 23 2.16 -32.25 11.75
C TYR A 23 3.61 -31.77 11.79
N VAL A 24 4.35 -31.99 10.69
CA VAL A 24 5.68 -31.41 10.47
C VAL A 24 5.60 -30.48 9.26
N GLY A 25 6.04 -29.23 9.44
CA GLY A 25 5.90 -28.20 8.41
C GLY A 25 6.92 -28.31 7.27
N THR A 26 8.20 -28.55 7.57
CA THR A 26 9.25 -28.60 6.54
C THR A 26 10.37 -29.53 6.97
N PHE A 27 10.82 -30.38 6.04
CA PHE A 27 12.02 -31.18 6.18
C PHE A 27 13.14 -30.56 5.34
N THR A 28 14.36 -30.52 5.89
CA THR A 28 15.53 -30.06 5.16
C THR A 28 16.54 -31.20 5.10
N ALA A 29 16.90 -31.62 3.89
CA ALA A 29 17.91 -32.64 3.64
C ALA A 29 19.08 -32.03 2.87
N LEU A 30 20.31 -32.35 3.29
CA LEU A 30 21.51 -31.92 2.59
C LEU A 30 21.94 -33.02 1.62
N ALA A 31 21.96 -32.71 0.32
CA ALA A 31 22.48 -33.61 -0.70
C ALA A 31 24.02 -33.58 -0.72
N ALA A 32 24.65 -34.72 -1.00
CA ALA A 32 26.10 -34.83 -1.10
C ALA A 32 26.67 -34.14 -2.35
N SER A 33 25.91 -34.14 -3.45
CA SER A 33 26.22 -33.47 -4.71
C SER A 33 24.95 -32.83 -5.31
N PRO A 34 25.06 -31.71 -6.06
CA PRO A 34 23.94 -31.16 -6.83
C PRO A 34 23.28 -32.16 -7.78
N ASP A 35 24.04 -33.11 -8.34
CA ASP A 35 23.54 -34.13 -9.27
C ASP A 35 22.61 -35.16 -8.60
N ASP A 36 22.67 -35.28 -7.28
CA ASP A 36 21.82 -36.19 -6.52
C ASP A 36 20.46 -35.57 -6.18
N VAL A 37 20.31 -34.25 -6.32
CA VAL A 37 19.08 -33.55 -5.92
C VAL A 37 17.85 -34.05 -6.69
N PRO A 38 17.86 -34.20 -8.03
CA PRO A 38 16.69 -34.71 -8.75
C PRO A 38 16.31 -36.14 -8.36
N LYS A 39 17.30 -36.98 -8.00
CA LYS A 39 17.06 -38.35 -7.54
C LYS A 39 16.41 -38.36 -6.16
N ILE A 40 16.88 -37.49 -5.26
CA ILE A 40 16.32 -37.31 -3.93
C ILE A 40 14.90 -36.75 -4.01
N GLU A 41 14.66 -35.72 -4.83
CA GLU A 41 13.33 -35.15 -5.06
C GLU A 41 12.34 -36.22 -5.54
N ALA A 42 12.70 -36.98 -6.57
CA ALA A 42 11.85 -38.05 -7.10
C ALA A 42 11.60 -39.19 -6.11
N ALA A 43 12.61 -39.57 -5.32
CA ALA A 43 12.48 -40.62 -4.31
C ALA A 43 11.55 -40.20 -3.17
N VAL A 44 11.71 -38.98 -2.65
CA VAL A 44 10.87 -38.45 -1.56
C VAL A 44 9.44 -38.26 -2.05
N ASP A 45 9.23 -37.57 -3.17
CA ASP A 45 7.88 -37.30 -3.67
C ASP A 45 7.19 -38.59 -4.16
N GLY A 46 7.96 -39.58 -4.64
CA GLY A 46 7.44 -40.91 -4.96
C GLY A 46 6.91 -41.64 -3.72
N GLN A 47 7.61 -41.55 -2.59
CA GLN A 47 7.24 -42.20 -1.34
C GLN A 47 5.95 -41.61 -0.73
N PHE A 48 5.73 -40.30 -0.89
CA PHE A 48 4.57 -39.60 -0.33
C PHE A 48 3.44 -39.32 -1.33
N ARG A 49 3.55 -39.77 -2.58
CA ARG A 49 2.55 -39.50 -3.63
C ARG A 49 1.13 -39.96 -3.27
N ASN A 50 1.01 -41.08 -2.56
CA ASN A 50 -0.26 -41.68 -2.11
C ASN A 50 -0.56 -41.40 -0.62
N SER A 51 0.21 -40.51 0.01
CA SER A 51 -0.04 -40.07 1.38
C SER A 51 -1.21 -39.06 1.41
N PRO A 52 -2.03 -39.03 2.46
CA PRO A 52 -3.00 -37.96 2.68
C PRO A 52 -2.36 -36.57 2.79
N VAL A 53 -1.05 -36.50 3.05
CA VAL A 53 -0.25 -35.28 3.06
C VAL A 53 0.86 -35.42 2.02
N GLN A 54 0.58 -34.97 0.80
CA GLN A 54 1.56 -35.00 -0.29
C GLN A 54 2.70 -34.02 0.00
N THR A 55 3.94 -34.48 -0.21
CA THR A 55 5.11 -33.62 -0.13
C THR A 55 5.41 -33.01 -1.49
N LYS A 56 5.95 -31.80 -1.47
CA LYS A 56 6.61 -31.19 -2.62
C LYS A 56 8.06 -30.98 -2.24
N THR A 57 8.94 -31.79 -2.82
CA THR A 57 10.38 -31.65 -2.59
C THR A 57 10.95 -30.71 -3.64
N GLU A 58 11.64 -29.66 -3.19
CA GLU A 58 12.26 -28.71 -4.09
C GLU A 58 13.59 -28.22 -3.52
N THR A 59 14.55 -27.93 -4.42
CA THR A 59 15.79 -27.25 -4.04
C THR A 59 15.53 -25.98 -3.24
N GLN A 60 16.42 -25.66 -2.29
CA GLN A 60 16.34 -24.41 -1.53
C GLN A 60 16.39 -23.17 -2.44
N SER A 61 17.07 -23.24 -3.59
CA SER A 61 17.09 -22.18 -4.60
C SER A 61 15.74 -22.03 -5.30
N ALA A 62 15.08 -23.12 -5.70
CA ALA A 62 13.74 -23.08 -6.29
C ALA A 62 12.67 -22.61 -5.30
N PHE A 63 12.75 -23.03 -4.03
CA PHE A 63 11.92 -22.48 -2.96
C PHE A 63 12.13 -20.97 -2.81
N GLY A 64 13.38 -20.53 -2.78
CA GLY A 64 13.72 -19.10 -2.69
C GLY A 64 13.17 -18.28 -3.86
N LEU A 65 13.27 -18.79 -5.09
CA LEU A 65 12.69 -18.17 -6.28
C LEU A 65 11.17 -18.10 -6.21
N SER A 66 10.51 -19.18 -5.79
CA SER A 66 9.05 -19.24 -5.64
C SER A 66 8.55 -18.28 -4.56
N PHE A 67 9.27 -18.20 -3.44
CA PHE A 67 8.98 -17.26 -2.36
C PHE A 67 9.17 -15.81 -2.82
N LEU A 68 10.25 -15.52 -3.56
CA LEU A 68 10.48 -14.18 -4.12
C LEU A 68 9.40 -13.80 -5.14
N ALA A 69 8.98 -14.73 -6.00
CA ALA A 69 7.88 -14.53 -6.93
C ALA A 69 6.55 -14.26 -6.21
N PHE A 70 6.27 -14.98 -5.13
CA PHE A 70 5.11 -14.74 -4.27
C PHE A 70 5.12 -13.31 -3.70
N LEU A 71 6.23 -12.89 -3.09
CA LEU A 71 6.37 -11.53 -2.56
C LEU A 71 6.24 -10.46 -3.65
N GLY A 72 6.81 -10.71 -4.83
CA GLY A 72 6.70 -9.84 -5.99
C GLY A 72 5.24 -9.67 -6.44
N ASN A 73 4.51 -10.77 -6.60
CA ASN A 73 3.11 -10.76 -7.02
C ASN A 73 2.21 -10.03 -6.02
N VAL A 74 2.36 -10.29 -4.71
CA VAL A 74 1.58 -9.60 -3.68
C VAL A 74 1.88 -8.09 -3.71
N LYS A 75 3.15 -7.70 -3.79
CA LYS A 75 3.54 -6.28 -3.89
C LYS A 75 2.96 -5.61 -5.13
N LEU A 76 2.98 -6.28 -6.28
CA LEU A 76 2.42 -5.76 -7.53
C LEU A 76 0.91 -5.57 -7.44
N ILE A 77 0.18 -6.52 -6.86
CA ILE A 77 -1.27 -6.40 -6.67
C ILE A 77 -1.59 -5.22 -5.75
N LEU A 78 -0.89 -5.11 -4.61
CA LEU A 78 -1.09 -4.00 -3.67
C LEU A 78 -0.81 -2.65 -4.33
N LEU A 79 0.33 -2.50 -5.01
CA LEU A 79 0.66 -1.27 -5.74
C LEU A 79 -0.33 -0.99 -6.87
N GLY A 80 -0.79 -2.02 -7.59
CA GLY A 80 -1.79 -1.90 -8.64
C GLY A 80 -3.10 -1.35 -8.11
N VAL A 81 -3.66 -1.95 -7.06
CA VAL A 81 -4.89 -1.48 -6.41
C VAL A 81 -4.72 -0.07 -5.84
N SER A 82 -3.62 0.19 -5.13
CA SER A 82 -3.33 1.54 -4.61
C SER A 82 -3.25 2.58 -5.73
N SER A 83 -2.58 2.26 -6.84
CA SER A 83 -2.47 3.18 -7.99
C SER A 83 -3.83 3.48 -8.63
N ALA A 84 -4.69 2.47 -8.77
CA ALA A 84 -6.04 2.63 -9.31
C ALA A 84 -6.91 3.52 -8.42
N VAL A 85 -6.85 3.31 -7.09
CA VAL A 85 -7.56 4.14 -6.11
C VAL A 85 -7.04 5.58 -6.15
N THR A 86 -5.71 5.77 -6.12
CA THR A 86 -5.09 7.10 -6.22
C THR A 86 -5.49 7.82 -7.51
N PHE A 87 -5.47 7.14 -8.65
CA PHE A 87 -5.88 7.70 -9.93
C PHE A 87 -7.36 8.12 -9.93
N THR A 88 -8.24 7.29 -9.36
CA THR A 88 -9.66 7.59 -9.22
C THR A 88 -9.87 8.83 -8.33
N ILE A 89 -9.18 8.91 -7.19
CA ILE A 89 -9.25 10.06 -6.28
C ILE A 89 -8.78 11.33 -6.98
N LEU A 90 -7.73 11.27 -7.81
CA LEU A 90 -7.25 12.41 -8.58
C LEU A 90 -8.35 12.96 -9.49
N LEU A 91 -9.05 12.10 -10.23
CA LEU A 91 -10.14 12.52 -11.12
C LEU A 91 -11.33 13.09 -10.35
N VAL A 92 -11.75 12.42 -9.27
CA VAL A 92 -12.84 12.89 -8.41
C VAL A 92 -12.50 14.25 -7.82
N SER A 93 -11.30 14.40 -7.24
CA SER A 93 -10.81 15.65 -6.67
C SER A 93 -10.77 16.77 -7.72
N ALA A 94 -10.28 16.49 -8.92
CA ALA A 94 -10.22 17.48 -10.00
C ALA A 94 -11.61 17.98 -10.38
N ASN A 95 -12.58 17.06 -10.48
CA ASN A 95 -13.97 17.43 -10.77
C ASN A 95 -14.61 18.24 -9.63
N THR A 96 -14.36 17.86 -8.38
CA THR A 96 -14.85 18.60 -7.20
C THR A 96 -14.28 20.01 -7.16
N ILE A 97 -12.97 20.19 -7.40
CA ILE A 97 -12.35 21.52 -7.42
C ILE A 97 -12.91 22.33 -8.59
N ALA A 98 -13.08 21.72 -9.77
CA ALA A 98 -13.69 22.39 -10.91
C ALA A 98 -15.12 22.88 -10.61
N MET A 99 -15.90 22.10 -9.87
CA MET A 99 -17.24 22.50 -9.41
C MET A 99 -17.16 23.65 -8.40
N SER A 100 -16.36 23.52 -7.34
CA SER A 100 -16.20 24.55 -6.30
C SER A 100 -15.73 25.89 -6.88
N VAL A 101 -14.83 25.85 -7.85
CA VAL A 101 -14.33 27.04 -8.54
C VAL A 101 -15.40 27.69 -9.42
N ARG A 102 -16.26 26.90 -10.07
CA ARG A 102 -17.41 27.42 -10.84
C ARG A 102 -18.42 28.14 -9.95
N GLU A 103 -18.67 27.64 -8.74
CA GLU A 103 -19.57 28.28 -7.77
C GLU A 103 -19.01 29.61 -7.25
N ARG A 104 -17.68 29.78 -7.27
CA ARG A 104 -16.96 30.95 -6.72
C ARG A 104 -16.41 31.91 -7.79
N VAL A 105 -16.93 31.86 -9.03
CA VAL A 105 -16.46 32.73 -10.13
C VAL A 105 -16.56 34.21 -9.76
N ARG A 106 -17.62 34.61 -9.06
CA ARG A 106 -17.81 36.00 -8.60
C ARG A 106 -16.74 36.44 -7.60
N GLU A 107 -16.34 35.58 -6.67
CA GLU A 107 -15.26 35.85 -5.71
C GLU A 107 -13.94 36.10 -6.44
N VAL A 108 -13.64 35.30 -7.47
CA VAL A 108 -12.48 35.49 -8.34
C VAL A 108 -12.53 36.84 -9.07
N GLY A 109 -13.71 37.23 -9.55
CA GLY A 109 -13.94 38.56 -10.14
C GLY A 109 -13.64 39.70 -9.17
N VAL A 110 -14.15 39.61 -7.94
CA VAL A 110 -13.89 40.61 -6.87
C VAL A 110 -12.40 40.69 -6.55
N LEU A 111 -11.71 39.56 -6.38
CA LEU A 111 -10.26 39.55 -6.12
C LEU A 111 -9.47 40.24 -7.25
N LYS A 112 -9.84 39.99 -8.51
CA LYS A 112 -9.22 40.68 -9.65
C LYS A 112 -9.47 42.19 -9.65
N THR A 113 -10.67 42.63 -9.27
CA THR A 113 -10.96 44.08 -9.15
C THR A 113 -10.14 44.75 -8.05
N LEU A 114 -9.80 44.02 -6.99
CA LEU A 114 -8.90 44.47 -5.91
C LEU A 114 -7.42 44.46 -6.31
N GLY A 115 -7.08 44.05 -7.55
CA GLY A 115 -5.73 44.06 -8.08
C GLY A 115 -4.96 42.75 -7.93
N TYR A 116 -5.60 41.65 -7.51
CA TYR A 116 -4.92 40.35 -7.46
C TYR A 116 -4.56 39.85 -8.86
N THR A 117 -3.33 39.36 -9.02
CA THR A 117 -2.89 38.77 -10.29
C THR A 117 -3.49 37.37 -10.48
N SER A 118 -3.59 36.93 -11.73
CA SER A 118 -4.04 35.57 -12.07
C SER A 118 -3.17 34.50 -11.41
N GLY A 119 -1.86 34.74 -11.26
CA GLY A 119 -0.95 33.83 -10.56
C GLY A 119 -1.23 33.71 -9.07
N THR A 120 -1.62 34.80 -8.41
CA THR A 120 -2.00 34.79 -6.99
C THR A 120 -3.28 33.99 -6.76
N ILE A 121 -4.29 34.17 -7.62
CA ILE A 121 -5.55 33.41 -7.56
C ILE A 121 -5.29 31.92 -7.78
N LEU A 122 -4.46 31.58 -8.78
CA LEU A 122 -4.03 30.20 -9.02
C LEU A 122 -3.38 29.59 -7.78
N ALA A 123 -2.43 30.30 -7.17
CA ALA A 123 -1.71 29.84 -5.98
C ALA A 123 -2.65 29.62 -4.77
N ILE A 124 -3.67 30.45 -4.60
CA ILE A 124 -4.66 30.30 -3.54
C ILE A 124 -5.45 29.00 -3.73
N ILE A 125 -6.05 28.80 -4.92
CA ILE A 125 -6.89 27.62 -5.19
C ILE A 125 -6.07 26.33 -5.11
N VAL A 126 -4.87 26.33 -5.69
CA VAL A 126 -3.95 25.18 -5.60
C VAL A 126 -3.51 24.95 -4.15
N GLY A 127 -3.25 26.02 -3.38
CA GLY A 127 -2.89 25.94 -1.97
C GLY A 127 -3.99 25.32 -1.11
N GLU A 128 -5.25 25.67 -1.34
CA GLU A 128 -6.41 25.05 -0.68
C GLU A 128 -6.46 23.55 -0.97
N ALA A 129 -6.37 23.16 -2.24
CA ALA A 129 -6.42 21.76 -2.65
C ALA A 129 -5.26 20.92 -2.08
N VAL A 130 -4.03 21.46 -2.13
CA VAL A 130 -2.85 20.82 -1.54
C VAL A 130 -3.02 20.67 -0.03
N THR A 131 -3.52 21.70 0.66
CA THR A 131 -3.75 21.64 2.11
C THR A 131 -4.78 20.57 2.47
N ILE A 132 -5.90 20.50 1.77
CA ILE A 132 -6.93 19.46 1.99
C ILE A 132 -6.34 18.07 1.75
N SER A 133 -5.57 17.89 0.67
CA SER A 133 -4.93 16.60 0.36
C SER A 133 -3.93 16.16 1.43
N LEU A 134 -3.14 17.11 1.98
CA LEU A 134 -2.17 16.84 3.04
C LEU A 134 -2.84 16.51 4.36
N VAL A 135 -3.91 17.22 4.73
CA VAL A 135 -4.70 16.91 5.94
C VAL A 135 -5.28 15.50 5.82
N GLY A 136 -5.86 15.15 4.67
CA GLY A 136 -6.36 13.80 4.40
C GLY A 136 -5.25 12.73 4.51
N ALA A 137 -4.06 13.01 3.98
CA ALA A 137 -2.91 12.10 4.07
C ALA A 137 -2.40 11.93 5.51
N LEU A 138 -2.35 13.00 6.30
CA LEU A 138 -1.97 12.93 7.71
C LEU A 138 -2.97 12.12 8.53
N LEU A 139 -4.28 12.32 8.30
CA LEU A 139 -5.33 11.52 8.93
C LEU A 139 -5.24 10.05 8.51
N GLY A 140 -5.01 9.78 7.22
CA GLY A 140 -4.81 8.42 6.70
C GLY A 140 -3.60 7.73 7.32
N LEU A 141 -2.46 8.44 7.45
CA LEU A 141 -1.28 7.94 8.13
C LEU A 141 -1.56 7.65 9.62
N GLY A 142 -2.29 8.53 10.30
CA GLY A 142 -2.72 8.32 11.69
C GLY A 142 -3.63 7.10 11.87
N LEU A 143 -4.54 6.86 10.93
CA LEU A 143 -5.37 5.65 10.93
C LEU A 143 -4.53 4.41 10.63
N ALA A 144 -3.60 4.48 9.69
CA ALA A 144 -2.70 3.38 9.36
C ALA A 144 -1.80 2.99 10.54
N THR A 145 -1.27 3.96 11.29
CA THR A 145 -0.47 3.69 12.50
C THR A 145 -1.33 3.05 13.59
N LEU A 146 -2.56 3.52 13.80
CA LEU A 146 -3.50 2.95 14.76
C LEU A 146 -3.91 1.51 14.40
N MET A 147 -4.20 1.24 13.13
CA MET A 147 -4.52 -0.13 12.69
C MET A 147 -3.31 -1.04 12.82
N THR A 148 -2.12 -0.56 12.47
CA THR A 148 -0.88 -1.34 12.61
C THR A 148 -0.60 -1.68 14.07
N SER A 149 -0.79 -0.74 15.00
CA SER A 149 -0.60 -1.02 16.43
C SER A 149 -1.66 -1.98 16.99
N ALA A 150 -2.91 -1.88 16.54
CA ALA A 150 -3.97 -2.81 16.92
C ALA A 150 -3.73 -4.23 16.41
N VAL A 151 -3.20 -4.39 15.19
CA VAL A 151 -2.85 -5.72 14.66
C VAL A 151 -1.68 -6.34 15.42
N ARG A 152 -0.69 -5.52 15.81
CA ARG A 152 0.46 -5.98 16.61
C ARG A 152 0.07 -6.48 18.00
N SER A 153 -0.98 -5.95 18.60
CA SER A 153 -1.42 -6.38 19.94
C SER A 153 -2.26 -7.67 19.92
N MET A 154 -2.62 -8.19 18.74
CA MET A 154 -3.40 -9.43 18.63
C MET A 154 -2.53 -10.67 18.84
N PRO A 155 -2.85 -11.54 19.82
CA PRO A 155 -2.02 -12.69 20.18
C PRO A 155 -1.91 -13.77 19.09
N THR A 156 -2.77 -13.73 18.07
CA THR A 156 -2.82 -14.70 16.97
C THR A 156 -1.72 -14.51 15.91
N PHE A 157 -1.10 -13.32 15.82
CA PHE A 157 -0.22 -12.94 14.71
C PHE A 157 1.26 -12.73 15.08
N ASN A 158 1.64 -13.09 16.31
CA ASN A 158 2.83 -12.59 17.01
C ASN A 158 4.19 -12.81 16.32
N ALA A 159 4.43 -13.93 15.62
CA ALA A 159 5.81 -14.22 15.19
C ALA A 159 6.26 -13.47 13.92
N GLN A 160 5.34 -13.12 13.02
CA GLN A 160 5.68 -12.55 11.69
C GLN A 160 5.24 -11.08 11.55
N LEU A 161 4.18 -10.65 12.23
CA LEU A 161 3.66 -9.27 12.14
C LEU A 161 4.21 -8.32 13.21
N GLU A 162 5.00 -8.80 14.19
CA GLU A 162 5.69 -7.92 15.15
C GLU A 162 6.61 -6.88 14.46
N THR A 163 7.17 -7.24 13.30
CA THR A 163 8.07 -6.37 12.51
C THR A 163 7.33 -5.39 11.60
N LEU A 164 6.00 -5.45 11.54
CA LEU A 164 5.18 -4.70 10.60
C LEU A 164 5.14 -3.23 11.01
N THR A 165 6.08 -2.43 10.49
CA THR A 165 6.29 -1.03 10.86
C THR A 165 6.08 -0.11 9.67
N ILE A 166 5.55 1.08 9.93
CA ILE A 166 5.46 2.13 8.92
C ILE A 166 6.83 2.79 8.84
N GLN A 167 7.55 2.53 7.76
CA GLN A 167 8.86 3.11 7.54
C GLN A 167 8.71 4.63 7.26
N PRO A 168 9.52 5.50 7.91
CA PRO A 168 9.41 6.95 7.71
C PRO A 168 9.56 7.40 6.25
N SER A 169 10.38 6.68 5.47
CA SER A 169 10.54 6.90 4.03
C SER A 169 9.24 6.69 3.25
N VAL A 170 8.47 5.66 3.59
CA VAL A 170 7.18 5.37 2.96
C VAL A 170 6.14 6.41 3.36
N ALA A 171 6.11 6.82 4.63
CA ALA A 171 5.23 7.90 5.09
C ALA A 171 5.50 9.22 4.36
N ALA A 172 6.78 9.59 4.20
CA ALA A 172 7.19 10.77 3.45
C ALA A 172 6.78 10.67 1.98
N LEU A 173 6.93 9.50 1.35
CA LEU A 173 6.49 9.26 -0.02
C LEU A 173 4.96 9.41 -0.15
N CYS A 174 4.17 8.90 0.80
CA CYS A 174 2.71 9.05 0.80
C CYS A 174 2.29 10.52 0.91
N LEU A 175 2.95 11.31 1.76
CA LEU A 175 2.71 12.76 1.86
C LEU A 175 3.06 13.50 0.57
N LEU A 176 4.18 13.14 -0.05
CA LEU A 176 4.58 13.71 -1.33
C LEU A 176 3.55 13.38 -2.42
N VAL A 177 3.12 12.13 -2.50
CA VAL A 177 2.09 11.69 -3.46
C VAL A 177 0.78 12.44 -3.22
N ALA A 178 0.35 12.62 -1.97
CA ALA A 178 -0.84 13.40 -1.64
C ALA A 178 -0.73 14.86 -2.10
N ALA A 179 0.40 15.52 -1.81
CA ALA A 179 0.66 16.88 -2.28
C ALA A 179 0.63 16.98 -3.83
N MET A 180 1.23 16.01 -4.52
CA MET A 180 1.19 15.93 -5.98
C MET A 180 -0.22 15.73 -6.52
N ILE A 181 -1.05 14.93 -5.86
CA ILE A 181 -2.47 14.76 -6.25
C ILE A 181 -3.20 16.09 -6.11
N GLY A 182 -3.10 16.77 -4.97
CA GLY A 182 -3.75 18.06 -4.74
C GLY A 182 -3.29 19.13 -5.74
N LEU A 183 -1.99 19.13 -6.07
CA LEU A 183 -1.42 20.01 -7.08
C LEU A 183 -1.99 19.71 -8.48
N ILE A 184 -1.91 18.46 -8.93
CA ILE A 184 -2.30 18.05 -10.29
C ILE A 184 -3.82 18.19 -10.48
N SER A 185 -4.61 17.80 -9.47
CA SER A 185 -6.08 17.85 -9.55
C SER A 185 -6.60 19.29 -9.62
N ALA A 186 -5.96 20.22 -8.91
CA ALA A 186 -6.35 21.62 -8.89
C ALA A 186 -5.81 22.43 -10.07
N PHE A 187 -4.67 22.03 -10.64
CA PHE A 187 -3.95 22.88 -11.59
C PHE A 187 -4.78 23.28 -12.81
N VAL A 188 -5.42 22.30 -13.47
CA VAL A 188 -6.24 22.53 -14.67
C VAL A 188 -7.44 23.45 -14.37
N PRO A 189 -8.32 23.14 -13.41
CA PRO A 189 -9.47 24.01 -13.12
C PRO A 189 -9.06 25.38 -12.57
N ALA A 190 -8.03 25.45 -11.71
CA ALA A 190 -7.55 26.70 -11.16
C ALA A 190 -6.92 27.61 -12.23
N PHE A 191 -6.23 27.04 -13.22
CA PHE A 191 -5.70 27.79 -14.35
C PHE A 191 -6.82 28.41 -15.18
N GLY A 192 -7.87 27.63 -15.47
CA GLY A 192 -9.05 28.11 -16.18
C GLY A 192 -9.70 29.31 -15.46
N ALA A 193 -9.92 29.17 -14.16
CA ALA A 193 -10.54 30.23 -13.36
C ALA A 193 -9.68 31.47 -13.19
N SER A 194 -8.36 31.28 -13.05
CA SER A 194 -7.42 32.40 -12.96
C SER A 194 -7.47 33.29 -14.21
N ARG A 195 -7.95 32.79 -15.36
CA ARG A 195 -8.04 33.53 -16.63
C ARG A 195 -9.41 34.15 -16.91
N ILE A 196 -10.43 33.91 -16.07
CA ILE A 196 -11.76 34.51 -16.25
C ILE A 196 -11.66 36.04 -16.16
N SER A 197 -12.26 36.75 -17.11
CA SER A 197 -12.26 38.22 -17.12
C SER A 197 -13.23 38.78 -16.09
N ILE A 198 -12.99 40.01 -15.62
CA ILE A 198 -13.87 40.68 -14.64
C ILE A 198 -15.30 40.80 -15.20
N VAL A 199 -15.42 41.14 -16.49
CA VAL A 199 -16.72 41.31 -17.16
C VAL A 199 -17.46 39.98 -17.24
N GLU A 200 -16.77 38.89 -17.58
CA GLU A 200 -17.34 37.54 -17.60
C GLU A 200 -17.83 37.12 -16.21
N ALA A 201 -17.03 37.38 -15.18
CA ALA A 201 -17.34 37.00 -13.80
C ALA A 201 -18.53 37.77 -13.19
N LEU A 202 -18.82 38.98 -13.70
CA LEU A 202 -19.96 39.80 -13.26
C LEU A 202 -21.22 39.58 -14.11
N ARG A 203 -21.09 39.06 -15.33
CA ARG A 203 -22.20 38.80 -16.25
C ARG A 203 -22.89 37.45 -15.99
N SER A 204 -22.27 36.53 -15.27
CA SER A 204 -22.80 35.17 -15.01
C SER A 204 -24.06 35.11 -14.12
N ASP A 205 -24.74 36.23 -13.86
CA ASP A 205 -25.95 36.39 -13.02
C ASP A 205 -27.20 36.87 -13.81
N GLU A 206 -27.14 36.95 -15.15
CA GLU A 206 -28.32 37.04 -16.05
C GLU A 206 -28.61 35.69 -16.72
#